data_AF-A0A6G8APZ6-F1
#
_entry.id   AF-A0A6G8APZ6-F1
#
_cell.length_a   1.000
_cell.length_b   1.000
_cell.length_c   1.000
_cell.angle_alpha   90.00
_cell.angle_beta   90.00
_cell.angle_gamma   90.00
#
_symmetry.space_group_name_H-M   'P 1'
#
loop_
_entity.id
_entity.type
_entity.pdbx_description
1 polymer ?
#
loop_
_entity_poly.entity_id
_entity_poly.type
_entity_poly.pdbx_seq_one_letter_code
_entity_poly.pdbx_strand_id
1 'polypeptide(L)'
;MEKSYLELGEKILATGAVKTDRTGTGTQSIFGHQMRFDLSKGFPLLTTKRVPFGLIKSELLWFLKGDTNIRYLLQHNNHIWDEWAFERYVKSTDYTGPDMTDFGRRAVTDPEFNDVYQVELKKFCDNILENEEFAAKYGELGNIYGSQWRNWRTSTGETIDQLKDVIEMIKTTPDSRRLLVSAWNPEDVPSMALPPCHTMFQFYVADGKLSCQLYQRSADVFLGVPFNIASYALLTHLIAHETGLEVGDFVHTLGDAHLYSNHFEQMKTQLERDIRNFPTLVLNTEKTSVFDFDVEDITVEGYDPHPSIKAPIAV
;
A
#
# COMPACT_ATOMS: atom_id res chain seq x y z
N MET A 1 17.50 -9.12 6.76
CA MET A 1 16.32 -8.23 6.76
C MET A 1 15.21 -8.81 5.90
N GLU A 2 15.44 -9.12 4.61
CA GLU A 2 14.47 -9.88 3.79
C GLU A 2 14.10 -11.26 4.38
N LYS A 3 15.05 -11.92 5.06
CA LYS A 3 14.82 -13.20 5.74
C LYS A 3 13.58 -13.17 6.66
N SER A 4 13.32 -12.08 7.37
CA SER A 4 12.17 -11.97 8.26
C SER A 4 10.83 -12.08 7.51
N TYR A 5 10.75 -11.56 6.29
CA TYR A 5 9.59 -11.71 5.41
C TYR A 5 9.43 -13.16 4.92
N LEU A 6 10.54 -13.81 4.55
CA LEU A 6 10.52 -15.19 4.09
C LEU A 6 10.12 -16.15 5.22
N GLU A 7 10.66 -15.95 6.42
CA GLU A 7 10.29 -16.71 7.63
C GLU A 7 8.81 -16.56 7.97
N LEU A 8 8.19 -15.39 7.72
CA LEU A 8 6.74 -15.21 7.86
C LEU A 8 5.97 -16.11 6.87
N GLY A 9 6.34 -16.10 5.59
CA GLY A 9 5.67 -16.93 4.59
C GLY A 9 5.87 -18.43 4.84
N GLU A 10 7.07 -18.85 5.22
CA GLU A 10 7.37 -20.23 5.64
C GLU A 10 6.52 -20.64 6.85
N LYS A 11 6.43 -19.77 7.87
CA LYS A 11 5.62 -20.02 9.07
C LYS A 11 4.14 -20.21 8.74
N ILE A 12 3.58 -19.39 7.84
CA ILE A 12 2.18 -19.51 7.42
C ILE A 12 1.95 -20.83 6.68
N LEU A 13 2.83 -21.21 5.74
CA LEU A 13 2.71 -22.49 5.03
C LEU A 13 2.80 -23.70 5.96
N ALA A 14 3.64 -23.62 7.00
CA ALA A 14 3.86 -24.73 7.92
C ALA A 14 2.80 -24.85 9.02
N THR A 15 2.32 -23.71 9.54
CA THR A 15 1.51 -23.65 10.78
C THR A 15 0.23 -22.82 10.68
N GLY A 16 -0.02 -22.19 9.52
CA GLY A 16 -1.17 -21.33 9.31
C GLY A 16 -2.48 -22.11 9.41
N ALA A 17 -3.44 -21.56 10.15
CA ALA A 17 -4.78 -22.12 10.24
C ALA A 17 -5.51 -21.90 8.91
N VAL A 18 -6.12 -22.95 8.37
CA VAL A 18 -6.97 -22.84 7.19
C VAL A 18 -8.22 -22.04 7.53
N LYS A 19 -8.53 -21.03 6.73
CA LYS A 19 -9.70 -20.16 6.88
C LYS A 19 -10.39 -19.96 5.54
N THR A 20 -11.71 -19.84 5.58
CA THR A 20 -12.46 -19.18 4.52
C THR A 20 -12.31 -17.67 4.65
N ASP A 21 -12.43 -16.94 3.56
CA ASP A 21 -12.32 -15.48 3.54
C ASP A 21 -13.42 -14.83 2.67
N ARG A 22 -13.47 -13.49 2.68
CA ARG A 22 -14.48 -12.70 1.96
C ARG A 22 -14.48 -12.96 0.45
N THR A 23 -13.31 -13.21 -0.14
CA THR A 23 -13.13 -13.42 -1.58
C THR A 23 -13.56 -14.82 -2.01
N GLY A 24 -13.73 -15.76 -1.07
CA GLY A 24 -14.08 -17.15 -1.36
C GLY A 24 -12.92 -18.02 -1.83
N THR A 25 -11.70 -17.46 -1.88
CA THR A 25 -10.47 -18.17 -2.32
C THR A 25 -9.96 -19.15 -1.25
N GLY A 26 -10.13 -18.80 0.02
CA GLY A 26 -9.54 -19.49 1.16
C GLY A 26 -8.09 -19.08 1.41
N THR A 27 -7.70 -19.10 2.68
CA THR A 27 -6.37 -18.69 3.14
C THR A 27 -5.79 -19.67 4.15
N GLN A 28 -4.47 -19.65 4.29
CA GLN A 28 -3.79 -20.04 5.53
C GLN A 28 -3.37 -18.77 6.25
N SER A 29 -3.66 -18.64 7.55
CA SER A 29 -3.32 -17.44 8.31
C SER A 29 -2.77 -17.69 9.70
N ILE A 30 -2.00 -16.71 10.18
CA ILE A 30 -1.58 -16.58 11.58
C ILE A 30 -2.06 -15.23 12.12
N PHE A 31 -2.27 -15.14 13.43
CA PHE A 31 -2.70 -13.91 14.09
C PHE A 31 -1.61 -13.40 15.03
N GLY A 32 -1.14 -12.18 14.79
CA GLY A 32 -0.03 -11.58 15.53
C GLY A 32 1.33 -12.00 14.98
N HIS A 33 2.01 -11.07 14.34
CA HIS A 33 3.40 -11.21 13.90
C HIS A 33 4.10 -9.86 13.91
N GLN A 34 5.42 -9.84 14.09
CA GLN A 34 6.21 -8.62 14.01
C GLN A 34 7.52 -8.86 13.28
N MET A 35 7.81 -8.01 12.30
CA MET A 35 9.09 -7.96 11.58
C MET A 35 9.79 -6.64 11.90
N ARG A 36 11.12 -6.61 11.75
CA ARG A 36 11.94 -5.41 11.89
C ARG A 36 12.95 -5.31 10.75
N PHE A 37 13.08 -4.12 10.18
CA PHE A 37 13.97 -3.79 9.08
C PHE A 37 14.83 -2.58 9.48
N ASP A 38 16.13 -2.79 9.59
CA ASP A 38 17.11 -1.74 9.88
C ASP A 38 17.42 -0.97 8.59
N LEU A 39 16.84 0.23 8.47
CA LEU A 39 16.87 1.01 7.23
C LEU A 39 18.27 1.53 6.90
N SER A 40 19.20 1.52 7.87
CA SER A 40 20.60 1.87 7.62
C SER A 40 21.37 0.82 6.80
N LYS A 41 20.83 -0.39 6.66
CA LYS A 41 21.44 -1.51 5.93
C LYS A 41 20.95 -1.68 4.49
N GLY A 42 20.14 -0.74 3.99
CA GLY A 42 19.58 -0.74 2.64
C GLY A 42 18.05 -0.62 2.63
N PHE A 43 17.51 -0.19 1.50
CA PHE A 43 16.08 0.02 1.33
C PHE A 43 15.35 -1.32 1.13
N PRO A 44 14.37 -1.69 1.97
CA PRO A 44 13.81 -3.05 2.02
C PRO A 44 12.83 -3.36 0.88
N LEU A 45 13.29 -3.24 -0.36
CA LEU A 45 12.62 -3.68 -1.57
C LEU A 45 13.08 -5.12 -1.88
N LEU A 46 12.15 -6.08 -1.81
CA LEU A 46 12.47 -7.51 -1.89
C LEU A 46 13.30 -7.85 -3.13
N THR A 47 14.27 -8.75 -2.95
CA THR A 47 15.17 -9.20 -4.01
C THR A 47 14.83 -10.60 -4.51
N THR A 48 14.16 -11.42 -3.70
CA THR A 48 13.71 -12.76 -4.07
C THR A 48 12.57 -12.75 -5.09
N LYS A 49 11.96 -11.59 -5.37
CA LYS A 49 11.13 -11.34 -6.55
C LYS A 49 11.13 -9.86 -6.90
N ARG A 50 10.94 -9.53 -8.17
CA ARG A 50 10.80 -8.14 -8.62
C ARG A 50 9.51 -7.52 -8.08
N VAL A 51 9.67 -6.50 -7.23
CA VAL A 51 8.63 -5.58 -6.77
C VAL A 51 8.72 -4.25 -7.55
N PRO A 52 7.63 -3.73 -8.12
CA PRO A 52 7.65 -2.55 -8.98
C PRO A 52 7.65 -1.24 -8.16
N PHE A 53 8.83 -0.70 -7.87
CA PHE A 53 8.99 0.51 -7.06
C PHE A 53 8.24 1.75 -7.60
N GLY A 54 8.07 1.84 -8.92
CA GLY A 54 7.29 2.92 -9.56
C GLY A 54 5.85 3.02 -9.04
N LEU A 55 5.20 1.88 -8.79
CA LEU A 55 3.84 1.82 -8.26
C LEU A 55 3.79 2.21 -6.78
N ILE A 56 4.79 1.75 -6.01
CA ILE A 56 4.90 2.07 -4.57
C ILE A 56 5.06 3.58 -4.36
N LYS A 57 5.96 4.22 -5.13
CA LYS A 57 6.22 5.65 -4.94
C LYS A 57 5.05 6.53 -5.37
N SER A 58 4.39 6.23 -6.50
CA SER A 58 3.23 7.03 -6.93
C SER A 58 2.06 6.86 -5.98
N GLU A 59 1.81 5.64 -5.46
CA GLU A 59 0.78 5.43 -4.43
C GLU A 59 1.08 6.21 -3.15
N LEU A 60 2.31 6.15 -2.64
CA LEU A 60 2.66 6.89 -1.42
C LEU A 60 2.53 8.40 -1.64
N LEU A 61 3.00 8.94 -2.76
CA LEU A 61 2.88 10.36 -3.08
C LEU A 61 1.42 10.81 -3.20
N TRP A 62 0.55 9.96 -3.73
CA TRP A 62 -0.90 10.20 -3.77
C TRP A 62 -1.49 10.32 -2.35
N PHE A 63 -1.13 9.40 -1.44
CA PHE A 63 -1.51 9.50 -0.02
C PHE A 63 -0.96 10.76 0.64
N LEU A 64 0.31 11.08 0.40
CA LEU A 64 0.96 12.25 0.96
C LEU A 64 0.29 13.55 0.50
N LYS A 65 -0.18 13.61 -0.75
CA LYS A 65 -0.95 14.76 -1.30
C LYS A 65 -2.38 14.85 -0.74
N GLY A 66 -2.84 13.83 0.00
CA GLY A 66 -4.19 13.79 0.57
C GLY A 66 -5.28 13.50 -0.45
N ASP A 67 -4.89 13.06 -1.65
CA ASP A 67 -5.79 12.79 -2.75
C ASP A 67 -6.46 11.41 -2.58
N THR A 68 -7.67 11.29 -3.12
CA THR A 68 -8.52 10.09 -3.08
C THR A 68 -9.08 9.73 -4.44
N ASN A 69 -8.68 10.46 -5.49
CA ASN A 69 -9.06 10.21 -6.87
C ASN A 69 -8.00 9.38 -7.60
N ILE A 70 -8.40 8.29 -8.25
CA ILE A 70 -7.47 7.42 -8.98
C ILE A 70 -6.85 8.06 -10.21
N ARG A 71 -7.35 9.21 -10.68
CA ARG A 71 -6.79 9.90 -11.87
C ARG A 71 -5.30 10.19 -11.74
N TYR A 72 -4.85 10.60 -10.55
CA TYR A 72 -3.42 10.80 -10.28
C TYR A 72 -2.63 9.51 -10.50
N LEU A 73 -3.14 8.38 -10.02
CA LEU A 73 -2.48 7.08 -10.17
C LEU A 73 -2.43 6.65 -11.64
N LEU A 74 -3.52 6.82 -12.39
CA LEU A 74 -3.57 6.52 -13.82
C LEU A 74 -2.57 7.35 -14.64
N GLN A 75 -2.40 8.64 -14.31
CA GLN A 75 -1.38 9.50 -14.93
C GLN A 75 0.06 8.98 -14.73
N HIS A 76 0.26 8.15 -13.70
CA HIS A 76 1.54 7.49 -13.40
C HIS A 76 1.57 6.01 -13.79
N ASN A 77 0.65 5.56 -14.66
CA ASN A 77 0.47 4.16 -15.06
C ASN A 77 0.31 3.21 -13.86
N ASN A 78 -0.33 3.69 -12.80
CA ASN A 78 -0.59 2.93 -11.60
C ASN A 78 -2.07 2.56 -11.54
N HIS A 79 -2.34 1.26 -11.72
CA HIS A 79 -3.67 0.68 -11.83
C HIS A 79 -4.09 -0.11 -10.58
N ILE A 80 -3.33 -0.05 -9.49
CA ILE A 80 -3.56 -0.91 -8.32
C ILE A 80 -4.90 -0.64 -7.63
N TRP A 81 -5.52 0.52 -7.88
CA TRP A 81 -6.77 0.97 -7.26
C TRP A 81 -7.98 0.97 -8.21
N ASP A 82 -7.80 0.54 -9.46
CA ASP A 82 -8.79 0.71 -10.52
C ASP A 82 -10.06 -0.10 -10.25
N GLU A 83 -9.94 -1.33 -9.75
CA GLU A 83 -11.09 -2.22 -9.56
C GLU A 83 -12.12 -1.68 -8.56
N TRP A 84 -11.70 -0.97 -7.51
CA TRP A 84 -12.64 -0.38 -6.54
C TRP A 84 -13.42 0.79 -7.13
N ALA A 85 -12.77 1.62 -7.94
CA ALA A 85 -13.43 2.73 -8.63
C ALA A 85 -14.36 2.19 -9.74
N PHE A 86 -13.88 1.21 -10.50
CA PHE A 86 -14.66 0.53 -11.54
C PHE A 86 -15.89 -0.17 -10.96
N GLU A 87 -15.76 -0.87 -9.82
CA GLU A 87 -16.89 -1.51 -9.14
C GLU A 87 -18.00 -0.50 -8.78
N ARG A 88 -17.61 0.69 -8.29
CA ARG A 88 -18.58 1.77 -8.02
C ARG A 88 -19.26 2.25 -9.30
N TYR A 89 -18.51 2.39 -10.38
CA TYR A 89 -19.03 2.82 -11.66
C TYR A 89 -20.03 1.81 -12.23
N VAL A 90 -19.68 0.52 -12.31
CA VAL A 90 -20.56 -0.50 -12.92
C VAL A 90 -21.83 -0.79 -12.12
N LYS A 91 -21.85 -0.43 -10.82
CA LYS A 91 -23.06 -0.48 -9.96
C LYS A 91 -23.92 0.78 -10.06
N SER A 92 -23.45 1.83 -10.74
CA SER A 92 -24.18 3.10 -10.89
C SER A 92 -25.26 3.04 -11.95
N THR A 93 -26.17 4.00 -11.93
CA THR A 93 -27.20 4.17 -12.98
C THR A 93 -26.64 4.63 -14.32
N ASP A 94 -25.41 5.13 -14.36
CA ASP A 94 -24.80 5.67 -15.59
C ASP A 94 -24.05 4.59 -16.39
N TYR A 95 -23.82 3.42 -15.79
CA TYR A 95 -23.24 2.29 -16.50
C TYR A 95 -24.27 1.60 -17.38
N THR A 96 -23.97 1.52 -18.67
CA THR A 96 -24.85 0.95 -19.71
C THR A 96 -24.19 -0.18 -20.49
N GLY A 97 -23.03 -0.65 -20.01
CA GLY A 97 -22.27 -1.74 -20.63
C GLY A 97 -22.79 -3.14 -20.27
N PRO A 98 -22.05 -4.19 -20.65
CA PRO A 98 -22.37 -5.58 -20.30
C PRO A 98 -22.44 -5.83 -18.79
N ASP A 99 -23.10 -6.89 -18.36
CA ASP A 99 -23.16 -7.23 -16.92
C ASP A 99 -21.76 -7.53 -16.35
N MET A 100 -21.35 -6.70 -15.39
CA MET A 100 -20.07 -6.78 -14.66
C MET A 100 -20.23 -7.32 -13.23
N THR A 101 -21.38 -7.88 -12.87
CA THR A 101 -21.56 -8.47 -11.53
C THR A 101 -20.52 -9.56 -11.29
N ASP A 102 -19.81 -9.51 -10.15
CA ASP A 102 -18.75 -10.47 -9.79
C ASP A 102 -17.59 -10.54 -10.81
N PHE A 103 -17.24 -9.41 -11.44
CA PHE A 103 -16.22 -9.35 -12.50
C PHE A 103 -14.87 -9.91 -12.05
N GLY A 104 -14.46 -9.70 -10.79
CA GLY A 104 -13.17 -10.15 -10.27
C GLY A 104 -13.01 -11.67 -10.33
N ARG A 105 -14.07 -12.43 -10.02
CA ARG A 105 -14.05 -13.90 -10.13
C ARG A 105 -14.26 -14.37 -11.56
N ARG A 106 -15.24 -13.79 -12.25
CA ARG A 106 -15.58 -14.19 -13.64
C ARG A 106 -14.40 -14.01 -14.58
N ALA A 107 -13.63 -12.92 -14.45
CA ALA A 107 -12.46 -12.67 -15.28
C ALA A 107 -11.36 -13.73 -15.13
N VAL A 108 -11.30 -14.43 -13.99
CA VAL A 108 -10.34 -15.52 -13.77
C VAL A 108 -10.82 -16.84 -14.40
N THR A 109 -12.13 -17.10 -14.40
CA THR A 109 -12.69 -18.39 -14.81
C THR A 109 -13.25 -18.42 -16.23
N ASP A 110 -13.58 -17.27 -16.80
CA ASP A 110 -14.23 -17.11 -18.10
C ASP A 110 -13.38 -16.18 -19.00
N PRO A 111 -12.60 -16.75 -19.95
CA PRO A 111 -11.75 -15.97 -20.84
C PRO A 111 -12.52 -15.00 -21.74
N GLU A 112 -13.72 -15.37 -22.20
CA GLU A 112 -14.52 -14.50 -23.07
C GLU A 112 -15.04 -13.30 -22.28
N PHE A 113 -15.50 -13.53 -21.04
CA PHE A 113 -15.84 -12.43 -20.14
C PHE A 113 -14.63 -11.58 -19.79
N ASN A 114 -13.45 -12.17 -19.57
CA ASN A 114 -12.24 -11.42 -19.30
C ASN A 114 -11.91 -10.44 -20.44
N ASP A 115 -12.04 -10.85 -21.70
CA ASP A 115 -11.84 -9.94 -22.84
C ASP A 115 -12.80 -8.74 -22.79
N VAL A 116 -14.08 -8.98 -22.45
CA VAL A 116 -15.08 -7.91 -22.27
C VAL A 116 -14.71 -7.00 -21.08
N TYR A 117 -14.33 -7.59 -19.94
CA TYR A 117 -13.93 -6.87 -18.75
C TYR A 117 -12.72 -5.96 -19.01
N GLN A 118 -11.68 -6.46 -19.69
CA GLN A 118 -10.50 -5.67 -20.03
C GLN A 118 -10.84 -4.48 -20.95
N VAL A 119 -11.75 -4.67 -21.91
CA VAL A 119 -12.22 -3.58 -22.78
C VAL A 119 -12.98 -2.51 -21.98
N GLU A 120 -13.88 -2.92 -21.08
CA GLU A 120 -14.69 -2.00 -20.29
C GLU A 120 -13.88 -1.27 -19.22
N LEU A 121 -12.95 -1.97 -18.56
CA LEU A 121 -11.99 -1.36 -17.64
C LEU A 121 -11.11 -0.33 -18.37
N LYS A 122 -10.60 -0.67 -19.56
CA LYS A 122 -9.81 0.28 -20.35
C LYS A 122 -10.62 1.55 -20.68
N LYS A 123 -11.87 1.41 -21.15
CA LYS A 123 -12.75 2.57 -21.43
C LYS A 123 -12.97 3.41 -20.18
N PHE A 124 -13.15 2.78 -19.03
CA PHE A 124 -13.27 3.46 -17.76
C PHE A 124 -12.02 4.28 -17.45
N CYS A 125 -10.83 3.68 -17.50
CA CYS A 125 -9.57 4.37 -17.21
C CYS A 125 -9.30 5.51 -18.21
N ASP A 126 -9.56 5.29 -19.51
CA ASP A 126 -9.45 6.34 -20.54
C ASP A 126 -10.38 7.53 -20.20
N ASN A 127 -11.64 7.26 -19.83
CA ASN A 127 -12.59 8.31 -19.45
C ASN A 127 -12.17 9.07 -18.18
N ILE A 128 -11.60 8.41 -17.18
CA ILE A 128 -11.05 9.07 -15.98
C ILE A 128 -9.90 10.02 -16.38
N LEU A 129 -9.06 9.64 -17.33
CA LEU A 129 -7.94 10.46 -17.79
C LEU A 129 -8.37 11.65 -18.65
N GLU A 130 -9.38 11.45 -19.49
CA GLU A 130 -9.78 12.41 -20.53
C GLU A 130 -10.93 13.35 -20.10
N ASN A 131 -11.77 12.95 -19.15
CA ASN A 131 -12.96 13.70 -18.74
C ASN A 131 -12.94 14.04 -17.24
N GLU A 132 -12.79 15.34 -16.93
CA GLU A 132 -12.77 15.86 -15.54
C GLU A 132 -14.05 15.61 -14.75
N GLU A 133 -15.22 15.74 -15.37
CA GLU A 133 -16.50 15.49 -14.70
C GLU A 133 -16.66 14.00 -14.37
N PHE A 134 -16.29 13.13 -15.31
CA PHE A 134 -16.29 11.68 -15.11
C PHE A 134 -15.31 11.28 -14.01
N ALA A 135 -14.09 11.84 -14.02
CA ALA A 135 -13.08 11.62 -12.99
C ALA A 135 -13.54 12.06 -11.60
N ALA A 136 -14.12 13.26 -11.48
CA ALA A 136 -14.62 13.78 -10.21
C ALA A 136 -15.76 12.91 -9.63
N LYS A 137 -16.56 12.29 -10.50
CA LYS A 137 -17.70 11.45 -10.08
C LYS A 137 -17.29 10.01 -9.77
N TYR A 138 -16.49 9.40 -10.63
CA TYR A 138 -16.22 7.95 -10.61
C TYR A 138 -14.79 7.58 -10.26
N GLY A 139 -13.86 8.54 -10.25
CA GLY A 139 -12.48 8.31 -9.83
C GLY A 139 -12.28 8.35 -8.32
N GLU A 140 -13.24 8.90 -7.57
CA GLU A 140 -13.16 8.98 -6.11
C GLU A 140 -13.26 7.61 -5.45
N LEU A 141 -12.50 7.42 -4.37
CA LEU A 141 -12.58 6.22 -3.51
C LEU A 141 -13.15 6.51 -2.12
N GLY A 142 -13.52 7.76 -1.85
CA GLY A 142 -14.02 8.21 -0.55
C GLY A 142 -12.90 8.45 0.44
N ASN A 143 -13.20 8.44 1.74
CA ASN A 143 -12.25 8.82 2.80
C ASN A 143 -11.25 7.69 3.12
N ILE A 144 -10.40 7.32 2.16
CA ILE A 144 -9.31 6.34 2.32
C ILE A 144 -8.04 7.02 2.89
N TYR A 145 -6.87 6.39 2.75
CA TYR A 145 -5.62 6.82 3.40
C TYR A 145 -5.28 8.30 3.26
N GLY A 146 -5.28 8.87 2.05
CA GLY A 146 -4.92 10.28 1.83
C GLY A 146 -5.82 11.25 2.61
N SER A 147 -7.14 11.06 2.51
CA SER A 147 -8.13 11.82 3.26
C SER A 147 -7.94 11.65 4.77
N GLN A 148 -7.73 10.43 5.27
CA GLN A 148 -7.52 10.23 6.71
C GLN A 148 -6.22 10.89 7.20
N TRP A 149 -5.13 10.83 6.44
CA TRP A 149 -3.83 11.37 6.86
C TRP A 149 -3.79 12.90 6.84
N ARG A 150 -4.45 13.53 5.87
CA ARG A 150 -4.32 14.97 5.59
C ARG A 150 -5.58 15.79 5.89
N ASN A 151 -6.75 15.14 5.92
CA ASN A 151 -8.07 15.80 5.95
C ASN A 151 -9.06 15.09 6.90
N TRP A 152 -8.61 14.61 8.06
CA TRP A 152 -9.50 13.92 9.01
C TRP A 152 -10.63 14.86 9.48
N ARG A 153 -11.88 14.50 9.18
CA ARG A 153 -13.04 15.35 9.49
C ARG A 153 -13.41 15.26 10.98
N THR A 154 -13.57 16.41 11.61
CA THR A 154 -14.02 16.54 13.00
C THR A 154 -15.54 16.63 13.10
N SER A 155 -16.08 16.40 14.30
CA SER A 155 -17.52 16.56 14.58
C SER A 155 -18.02 18.01 14.44
N THR A 156 -17.11 19.00 14.44
CA THR A 156 -17.42 20.44 14.27
C THR A 156 -17.33 20.89 12.81
N GLY A 157 -16.94 19.99 11.89
CA GLY A 157 -16.83 20.30 10.46
C GLY A 157 -15.46 20.84 10.02
N GLU A 158 -14.48 20.92 10.92
CA GLU A 158 -13.09 21.23 10.62
C GLU A 158 -12.32 19.98 10.17
N THR A 159 -11.12 20.15 9.62
CA THR A 159 -10.21 19.06 9.24
C THR A 159 -8.92 19.06 10.05
N ILE A 160 -8.36 17.88 10.31
CA ILE A 160 -7.06 17.69 10.96
C ILE A 160 -6.08 17.08 9.94
N ASP A 161 -4.93 17.73 9.79
CA ASP A 161 -3.79 17.23 9.01
C ASP A 161 -2.84 16.44 9.93
N GLN A 162 -3.24 15.20 10.24
CA GLN A 162 -2.54 14.32 11.20
C GLN A 162 -1.05 14.18 10.84
N LEU A 163 -0.75 14.01 9.55
CA LEU A 163 0.62 13.75 9.12
C LEU A 163 1.49 15.00 9.27
N LYS A 164 1.00 16.17 8.87
CA LYS A 164 1.72 17.43 9.05
C LYS A 164 1.97 17.73 10.53
N ASP A 165 0.95 17.53 11.37
CA ASP A 165 1.06 17.75 12.82
C ASP A 165 2.12 16.84 13.43
N VAL A 166 2.16 15.56 13.05
CA VAL A 166 3.17 14.61 13.54
C VAL A 166 4.58 14.96 13.06
N ILE A 167 4.75 15.40 11.81
CA ILE A 167 6.05 15.87 11.30
C ILE A 167 6.54 17.07 12.13
N GLU A 168 5.67 18.03 12.44
CA GLU A 168 6.03 19.17 13.28
C GLU A 168 6.35 18.75 14.72
N MET A 169 5.61 17.79 15.27
CA MET A 169 5.89 17.21 16.58
C MET A 169 7.23 16.47 16.62
N ILE A 170 7.66 15.83 15.54
CA ILE A 170 9.00 15.22 15.45
C ILE A 170 10.08 16.29 15.56
N LYS A 171 9.91 17.44 14.88
CA LYS A 171 10.87 18.55 14.90
C LYS A 171 10.99 19.21 16.27
N THR A 172 9.87 19.34 16.99
CA THR A 172 9.79 20.17 18.21
C THR A 172 9.74 19.37 19.51
N THR A 173 9.21 18.14 19.47
CA THR A 173 9.01 17.25 20.63
C THR A 173 9.38 15.79 20.31
N PRO A 174 10.62 15.51 19.86
CA PRO A 174 11.02 14.21 19.33
C PRO A 174 10.83 13.03 20.30
N ASP A 175 10.92 13.27 21.62
CA ASP A 175 10.71 12.23 22.66
C ASP A 175 9.23 11.90 22.92
N SER A 176 8.31 12.53 22.19
CA SER A 176 6.88 12.32 22.33
C SER A 176 6.50 10.87 22.06
N ARG A 177 5.74 10.28 22.98
CA ARG A 177 5.15 8.94 22.81
C ARG A 177 3.81 8.98 22.06
N ARG A 178 3.49 10.11 21.43
CA ARG A 178 2.20 10.40 20.78
C ARG A 178 2.33 10.73 19.29
N LEU A 179 3.47 10.41 18.68
CA LEU A 179 3.74 10.61 17.25
C LEU A 179 2.98 9.56 16.43
N LEU A 180 1.66 9.72 16.29
CA LEU A 180 0.74 8.73 15.75
C LEU A 180 -0.09 9.30 14.62
N VAL A 181 -0.30 8.50 13.57
CA VAL A 181 -1.30 8.77 12.52
C VAL A 181 -2.21 7.55 12.41
N SER A 182 -3.52 7.77 12.38
CA SER A 182 -4.53 6.72 12.24
C SER A 182 -5.30 6.89 10.93
N ALA A 183 -5.49 5.79 10.19
CA ALA A 183 -6.42 5.71 9.08
C ALA A 183 -7.78 5.11 9.51
N TRP A 184 -7.89 4.62 10.74
CA TRP A 184 -9.09 3.95 11.22
C TRP A 184 -10.11 4.94 11.77
N ASN A 185 -11.01 5.42 10.91
CA ASN A 185 -12.15 6.23 11.31
C ASN A 185 -13.42 5.38 11.46
N PRO A 186 -13.92 5.15 12.70
CA PRO A 186 -15.14 4.35 12.92
C PRO A 186 -16.39 4.87 12.19
N GLU A 187 -16.48 6.17 11.91
CA GLU A 187 -17.61 6.77 11.19
C GLU A 187 -17.56 6.41 9.70
N ASP A 188 -16.39 6.48 9.07
CA ASP A 188 -16.23 6.26 7.63
C ASP A 188 -16.14 4.78 7.26
N VAL A 189 -15.54 3.94 8.12
CA VAL A 189 -15.27 2.50 7.85
C VAL A 189 -16.46 1.74 7.25
N PRO A 190 -17.72 1.89 7.72
CA PRO A 190 -18.88 1.22 7.11
C PRO A 190 -19.17 1.59 5.65
N SER A 191 -18.66 2.72 5.17
CA SER A 191 -18.93 3.28 3.83
C SER A 191 -17.73 3.23 2.88
N MET A 192 -16.54 2.86 3.37
CA MET A 192 -15.33 2.76 2.57
C MET A 192 -15.40 1.55 1.61
N ALA A 193 -14.89 1.71 0.39
CA ALA A 193 -14.75 0.61 -0.56
C ALA A 193 -13.93 -0.56 0.02
N LEU A 194 -12.85 -0.23 0.74
CA LEU A 194 -12.09 -1.17 1.55
C LEU A 194 -11.59 -0.45 2.80
N PRO A 195 -11.99 -0.88 4.02
CA PRO A 195 -11.43 -0.32 5.25
C PRO A 195 -9.90 -0.45 5.27
N PRO A 196 -9.13 0.54 5.78
CA PRO A 196 -7.68 0.53 5.77
C PRO A 196 -7.07 -0.75 6.32
N CYS A 197 -6.26 -1.43 5.50
CA CYS A 197 -5.45 -2.57 5.92
C CYS A 197 -4.32 -2.09 6.85
N HIS A 198 -3.70 -0.96 6.53
CA HIS A 198 -2.74 -0.25 7.38
C HIS A 198 -3.49 0.69 8.31
N THR A 199 -3.69 0.26 9.54
CA THR A 199 -4.67 0.87 10.45
C THR A 199 -4.12 2.14 11.09
N MET A 200 -2.88 2.09 11.58
CA MET A 200 -2.19 3.22 12.19
C MET A 200 -0.68 2.97 12.21
N PHE A 201 0.10 4.04 12.32
CA PHE A 201 1.54 3.97 12.50
C PHE A 201 2.03 4.97 13.54
N GLN A 202 3.15 4.63 14.17
CA GLN A 202 3.80 5.40 15.22
C GLN A 202 5.25 5.69 14.87
N PHE A 203 5.70 6.92 15.04
CA PHE A 203 7.11 7.27 14.97
C PHE A 203 7.79 7.25 16.34
N TYR A 204 9.10 7.09 16.31
CA TYR A 204 9.97 7.11 17.48
C TYR A 204 11.30 7.74 17.09
N VAL A 205 11.80 8.65 17.93
CA VAL A 205 13.12 9.26 17.76
C VAL A 205 14.01 8.85 18.94
N ALA A 206 15.21 8.37 18.63
CA ALA A 206 16.28 8.15 19.61
C ALA A 206 17.64 8.25 18.92
N ASP A 207 18.63 8.80 19.63
CA ASP A 207 20.01 8.91 19.14
C ASP A 207 20.13 9.53 17.72
N GLY A 208 19.27 10.53 17.43
CA GLY A 208 19.23 11.20 16.12
C GLY A 208 18.60 10.39 14.99
N LYS A 209 17.96 9.25 15.29
CA LYS A 209 17.38 8.33 14.30
C LYS A 209 15.86 8.26 14.41
N LEU A 210 15.18 8.35 13.27
CA LEU A 210 13.74 8.18 13.13
C LEU A 210 13.39 6.72 12.80
N SER A 211 12.58 6.11 13.65
CA SER A 211 11.98 4.79 13.42
C SER A 211 10.47 4.92 13.22
N CYS A 212 9.87 3.95 12.52
CA CYS A 212 8.43 3.88 12.30
C CYS A 212 7.91 2.48 12.59
N GLN A 213 6.82 2.37 13.35
CA GLN A 213 6.08 1.12 13.53
C GLN A 213 4.71 1.21 12.88
N LEU A 214 4.38 0.24 12.03
CA LEU A 214 3.06 0.07 11.44
C LEU A 214 2.28 -1.04 12.18
N TYR A 215 1.01 -0.78 12.50
CA TYR A 215 0.03 -1.82 12.79
C TYR A 215 -0.88 -2.05 11.57
N GLN A 216 -0.73 -3.21 10.94
CA GLN A 216 -1.53 -3.65 9.79
C GLN A 216 -2.50 -4.74 10.22
N ARG A 217 -3.79 -4.44 10.29
CA ARG A 217 -4.81 -5.41 10.76
C ARG A 217 -4.96 -6.65 9.87
N SER A 218 -4.63 -6.53 8.59
CA SER A 218 -4.88 -7.53 7.54
C SER A 218 -3.78 -7.45 6.48
N ALA A 219 -3.09 -8.56 6.26
CA ALA A 219 -1.90 -8.60 5.42
C ALA A 219 -1.90 -9.80 4.48
N ASP A 220 -2.18 -9.54 3.20
CA ASP A 220 -1.85 -10.47 2.10
C ASP A 220 -0.32 -10.54 2.02
N VAL A 221 0.24 -11.66 2.47
CA VAL A 221 1.68 -11.84 2.60
C VAL A 221 2.38 -11.97 1.24
N PHE A 222 1.71 -12.50 0.22
CA PHE A 222 2.39 -12.71 -1.06
C PHE A 222 2.38 -11.43 -1.91
N LEU A 223 1.22 -10.81 -2.13
CA LEU A 223 1.12 -9.64 -3.01
C LEU A 223 1.29 -8.32 -2.24
N GLY A 224 0.60 -8.17 -1.11
CA GLY A 224 0.48 -6.88 -0.40
C GLY A 224 1.70 -6.51 0.44
N VAL A 225 2.16 -7.41 1.32
CA VAL A 225 3.24 -7.13 2.27
C VAL A 225 4.53 -6.60 1.62
N PRO A 226 5.02 -7.12 0.47
CA PRO A 226 6.17 -6.54 -0.22
C PRO A 226 6.02 -5.05 -0.56
N PHE A 227 4.83 -4.65 -1.03
CA PHE A 227 4.51 -3.24 -1.27
C PHE A 227 4.48 -2.44 0.03
N ASN A 228 3.88 -3.00 1.08
CA ASN A 228 3.67 -2.31 2.35
C ASN A 228 4.98 -2.04 3.08
N ILE A 229 5.92 -3.01 3.07
CA ILE A 229 7.25 -2.82 3.64
C ILE A 229 7.97 -1.66 2.95
N ALA A 230 7.99 -1.66 1.61
CA ALA A 230 8.67 -0.62 0.84
C ALA A 230 8.00 0.76 0.99
N SER A 231 6.67 0.82 1.03
CA SER A 231 5.90 2.06 1.20
C SER A 231 6.19 2.75 2.53
N TYR A 232 6.12 2.01 3.65
CA TYR A 232 6.38 2.59 4.97
C TYR A 232 7.87 2.82 5.27
N ALA A 233 8.76 2.04 4.66
CA ALA A 233 10.18 2.38 4.64
C ALA A 233 10.39 3.72 3.92
N LEU A 234 9.81 3.90 2.72
CA LEU A 234 9.91 5.15 1.97
C LEU A 234 9.34 6.34 2.74
N LEU A 235 8.18 6.19 3.37
CA LEU A 235 7.60 7.22 4.26
C LEU A 235 8.57 7.62 5.38
N THR A 236 9.22 6.63 6.01
CA THR A 236 10.20 6.87 7.08
C THR A 236 11.40 7.65 6.56
N HIS A 237 11.92 7.31 5.38
CA HIS A 237 13.02 8.04 4.74
C HIS A 237 12.63 9.49 4.39
N LEU A 238 11.44 9.72 3.83
CA LEU A 238 10.98 11.06 3.47
C LEU A 238 10.85 11.95 4.71
N ILE A 239 10.24 11.44 5.78
CA ILE A 239 10.06 12.21 7.02
C ILE A 239 11.40 12.43 7.72
N ALA A 240 12.29 11.43 7.74
CA ALA A 240 13.65 11.60 8.27
C ALA A 240 14.40 12.72 7.51
N HIS A 241 14.27 12.75 6.18
CA HIS A 241 14.83 13.80 5.33
C HIS A 241 14.30 15.20 5.69
N GLU A 242 12.98 15.39 5.74
CA GLU A 242 12.39 16.70 6.10
C GLU A 242 12.77 17.15 7.53
N THR A 243 12.94 16.19 8.45
CA THR A 243 13.22 16.48 9.86
C THR A 243 14.70 16.53 10.20
N GLY A 244 15.59 16.29 9.22
CA GLY A 244 17.05 16.30 9.40
C GLY A 244 17.56 15.15 10.29
N LEU A 245 16.84 14.04 10.34
CA LEU A 245 17.20 12.86 11.12
C LEU A 245 17.81 11.76 10.24
N GLU A 246 18.61 10.88 10.84
CA GLU A 246 18.98 9.61 10.21
C GLU A 246 17.81 8.62 10.26
N VAL A 247 17.84 7.59 9.41
CA VAL A 247 16.85 6.49 9.51
C VAL A 247 17.27 5.46 10.56
N GLY A 248 16.28 5.00 11.33
CA GLY A 248 16.38 3.88 12.26
C GLY A 248 15.72 2.63 11.70
N ASP A 249 14.76 2.07 12.44
CA ASP A 249 14.06 0.84 12.06
C ASP A 249 12.66 1.11 11.49
N PHE A 250 12.28 0.33 10.49
CA PHE A 250 10.88 0.06 10.22
C PHE A 250 10.43 -1.23 10.93
N VAL A 251 9.41 -1.13 11.78
CA VAL A 251 8.81 -2.25 12.52
C VAL A 251 7.42 -2.53 11.97
N HIS A 252 7.19 -3.73 11.50
CA HIS A 252 5.94 -4.11 10.83
C HIS A 252 5.16 -5.12 11.67
N THR A 253 4.11 -4.65 12.33
CA THR A 253 3.22 -5.47 13.17
C THR A 253 1.98 -5.86 12.38
N LEU A 254 1.65 -7.14 12.36
CA LEU A 254 0.53 -7.71 11.61
C LEU A 254 -0.53 -8.28 12.56
N GLY A 255 -1.81 -8.00 12.27
CA GLY A 255 -2.98 -8.67 12.82
C GLY A 255 -3.18 -10.04 12.17
N ASP A 256 -4.15 -10.16 11.27
CA ASP A 256 -4.29 -11.35 10.41
C ASP A 256 -3.29 -11.29 9.25
N ALA A 257 -2.25 -12.13 9.32
CA ALA A 257 -1.30 -12.34 8.24
C ALA A 257 -1.64 -13.63 7.51
N HIS A 258 -1.98 -13.53 6.22
CA HIS A 258 -2.49 -14.64 5.43
C HIS A 258 -1.78 -14.81 4.09
N LEU A 259 -1.71 -16.06 3.65
CA LEU A 259 -1.44 -16.44 2.28
C LEU A 259 -2.75 -16.96 1.66
N TYR A 260 -3.13 -16.45 0.50
CA TYR A 260 -4.21 -17.03 -0.28
C TYR A 260 -3.82 -18.43 -0.78
N SER A 261 -4.79 -19.33 -0.83
CA SER A 261 -4.59 -20.72 -1.23
C SER A 261 -3.98 -20.84 -2.64
N ASN A 262 -4.32 -19.93 -3.54
CA ASN A 262 -3.80 -19.85 -4.91
C ASN A 262 -2.42 -19.14 -5.02
N HIS A 263 -1.78 -18.79 -3.89
CA HIS A 263 -0.43 -18.20 -3.83
C HIS A 263 0.62 -19.13 -3.21
N PHE A 264 0.25 -20.34 -2.77
CA PHE A 264 1.16 -21.23 -2.04
C PHE A 264 2.37 -21.68 -2.87
N GLU A 265 2.17 -22.05 -4.13
CA GLU A 265 3.26 -22.46 -5.02
C GLU A 265 4.20 -21.29 -5.36
N GLN A 266 3.64 -20.08 -5.48
CA GLN A 266 4.40 -18.87 -5.72
C GLN A 266 5.25 -18.50 -4.50
N MET A 267 4.70 -18.64 -3.28
CA MET A 267 5.47 -18.45 -2.06
C MET A 267 6.59 -19.49 -1.92
N LYS A 268 6.32 -20.77 -2.19
CA LYS A 268 7.35 -21.83 -2.21
C LYS A 268 8.47 -21.53 -3.21
N THR A 269 8.11 -21.13 -4.43
CA THR A 269 9.07 -20.70 -5.47
C THR A 269 9.94 -19.54 -5.00
N GLN A 270 9.35 -18.58 -4.26
CA GLN A 270 10.10 -17.45 -3.71
C GLN A 270 11.08 -17.89 -2.61
N LEU A 271 10.67 -18.85 -1.75
CA LEU A 271 11.48 -19.38 -0.65
C LEU A 271 12.72 -20.15 -1.10
N GLU A 272 12.72 -20.69 -2.33
CA GLU A 272 13.87 -21.41 -2.92
C GLU A 272 14.97 -20.47 -3.44
N ARG A 273 14.72 -19.16 -3.52
CA ARG A 273 15.66 -18.19 -4.10
C ARG A 273 16.63 -17.64 -3.07
N ASP A 274 17.89 -17.55 -3.46
CA ASP A 274 18.91 -16.84 -2.68
C ASP A 274 18.57 -15.36 -2.54
N ILE A 275 18.66 -14.85 -1.31
CA ILE A 275 18.51 -13.42 -0.99
C ILE A 275 19.72 -12.66 -1.57
N ARG A 276 19.46 -11.51 -2.20
CA ARG A 276 20.51 -10.59 -2.68
C ARG A 276 20.56 -9.34 -1.82
N ASN A 277 21.54 -8.46 -2.08
CA ASN A 277 21.66 -7.20 -1.39
C ASN A 277 20.47 -6.30 -1.71
N PHE A 278 19.94 -5.62 -0.69
CA PHE A 278 18.93 -4.59 -0.91
C PHE A 278 19.51 -3.40 -1.69
N PRO A 279 18.65 -2.70 -2.46
CA PRO A 279 19.05 -1.48 -3.14
C PRO A 279 19.25 -0.31 -2.15
N THR A 280 19.79 0.79 -2.68
CA THR A 280 19.89 2.07 -1.97
C THR A 280 18.80 3.01 -2.45
N LEU A 281 18.08 3.65 -1.51
CA LEU A 281 17.14 4.72 -1.85
C LEU A 281 17.90 6.04 -2.06
N VAL A 282 17.55 6.76 -3.12
CA VAL A 282 18.09 8.09 -3.44
C VAL A 282 16.93 9.09 -3.47
N LEU A 283 17.08 10.17 -2.72
CA LEU A 283 16.12 11.27 -2.62
C LEU A 283 16.75 12.56 -3.16
N ASN A 284 15.95 13.40 -3.83
CA ASN A 284 16.36 14.74 -4.20
C ASN A 284 16.55 15.62 -2.95
N THR A 285 17.77 16.08 -2.72
CA THR A 285 18.14 16.86 -1.53
C THR A 285 17.64 18.30 -1.56
N GLU A 286 17.22 18.82 -2.72
CA GLU A 286 16.69 20.19 -2.87
C GLU A 286 15.24 20.32 -2.37
N LYS A 287 14.53 19.19 -2.21
CA LYS A 287 13.16 19.18 -1.66
C LYS A 287 13.24 19.24 -0.15
N THR A 288 12.50 20.16 0.47
CA THR A 288 12.53 20.34 1.93
C THR A 288 11.34 19.69 2.63
N SER A 289 10.15 19.78 2.05
CA SER A 289 8.91 19.19 2.57
C SER A 289 8.62 17.85 1.89
N VAL A 290 8.17 16.86 2.66
CA VAL A 290 7.72 15.56 2.12
C VAL A 290 6.57 15.71 1.12
N PHE A 291 5.81 16.80 1.22
CA PHE A 291 4.67 17.08 0.34
C PHE A 291 5.08 17.67 -1.02
N ASP A 292 6.34 18.10 -1.17
CA ASP A 292 6.86 18.71 -2.40
C ASP A 292 7.58 17.71 -3.31
N PHE A 293 7.70 16.45 -2.86
CA PHE A 293 8.30 15.38 -3.67
C PHE A 293 7.36 14.97 -4.81
N ASP A 294 7.96 14.75 -5.97
CA ASP A 294 7.33 14.09 -7.11
C ASP A 294 8.07 12.79 -7.48
N VAL A 295 7.54 12.05 -8.45
CA VAL A 295 8.01 10.70 -8.76
C VAL A 295 9.47 10.68 -9.19
N GLU A 296 9.95 11.71 -9.88
CA GLU A 296 11.32 11.88 -10.34
C GLU A 296 12.33 12.12 -9.22
N ASP A 297 11.86 12.64 -8.07
CA ASP A 297 12.71 12.97 -6.92
C ASP A 297 13.09 11.74 -6.08
N ILE A 298 12.55 10.56 -6.44
CA ILE A 298 12.68 9.33 -5.67
C ILE A 298 13.09 8.18 -6.60
N THR A 299 14.30 7.66 -6.38
CA THR A 299 14.85 6.53 -7.15
C THR A 299 15.47 5.47 -6.24
N VAL A 300 15.68 4.27 -6.79
CA VAL A 300 16.44 3.20 -6.13
C VAL A 300 17.57 2.77 -7.05
N GLU A 301 18.76 2.64 -6.48
CA GLU A 301 19.98 2.23 -7.19
C GLU A 301 20.45 0.85 -6.72
N GLY A 302 21.10 0.10 -7.63
CA GLY A 302 21.61 -1.24 -7.32
C GLY A 302 20.53 -2.31 -7.13
N TYR A 303 19.31 -2.08 -7.61
CA TYR A 303 18.23 -3.05 -7.51
C TYR A 303 18.34 -4.18 -8.53
N ASP A 304 18.88 -5.33 -8.09
CA ASP A 304 19.05 -6.55 -8.89
C ASP A 304 18.19 -7.71 -8.34
N PRO A 305 16.86 -7.70 -8.53
CA PRO A 305 16.00 -8.77 -8.03
C PRO A 305 15.97 -9.97 -8.98
N HIS A 306 15.60 -11.12 -8.43
CA HIS A 306 15.14 -12.26 -9.21
C HIS A 306 13.89 -11.91 -10.05
N PRO A 307 13.56 -12.70 -11.10
CA PRO A 307 12.40 -12.43 -11.95
C PRO A 307 11.07 -12.32 -11.19
N SER A 308 10.11 -11.58 -11.74
CA SER A 308 8.76 -11.48 -11.18
C SER A 308 8.11 -12.85 -11.02
N ILE A 309 7.30 -13.01 -9.97
CA ILE A 309 6.44 -14.19 -9.78
C ILE A 309 5.00 -13.70 -9.89
N LYS A 310 4.27 -14.16 -10.91
CA LYS A 310 2.88 -13.76 -11.13
C LYS A 310 1.95 -14.52 -10.18
N ALA A 311 1.00 -13.82 -9.58
CA ALA A 311 -0.07 -14.42 -8.80
C ALA A 311 -1.39 -13.66 -9.05
N PRO A 312 -2.53 -14.37 -9.09
CA PRO A 312 -3.84 -13.74 -9.27
C PRO A 312 -4.20 -12.89 -8.06
N ILE A 313 -4.80 -11.72 -8.26
CA ILE A 313 -5.35 -10.92 -7.16
C ILE A 313 -6.61 -11.63 -6.65
N ALA A 314 -6.77 -11.68 -5.33
CA ALA A 314 -8.00 -12.19 -4.71
C ALA A 314 -8.99 -11.02 -4.51
N VAL A 315 -10.05 -11.01 -5.33
CA VAL A 315 -11.15 -10.04 -5.31
C VAL A 315 -12.44 -10.71 -4.84
#